data_AF-A0A518K748-F1
#
_entry.id   AF-A0A518K748-F1
#
_cell.length_a   1.000
_cell.length_b   1.000
_cell.length_c   1.000
_cell.angle_alpha   90.00
_cell.angle_beta   90.00
_cell.angle_gamma   90.00
#
_symmetry.space_group_name_H-M   'P 1'
#
loop_
_entity.id
_entity.type
_entity.pdbx_description
1 polymer ?
#
loop_
_entity_poly.entity_id
_entity_poly.type
_entity_poly.pdbx_seq_one_letter_code
_entity_poly.pdbx_strand_id
1 'polypeptide(L)'
;MKLLANGIDAWKHLGDRFSGEHLRVQTSDIVGLVLLAVGLAAGFWLLAFLSKWQRLHRAHSARAVTPRNLFSALVRAHGLSRRERSVCQQVAAELGLTDPAELFVRPETARPVLAARDRALAERLFC
;
A
#
# COMPACT_ATOMS: atom_id res chain seq x y z
N MET A 1 46.86 -20.34 44.28
CA MET A 1 45.54 -20.87 44.70
C MET A 1 44.66 -19.87 45.49
N LYS A 2 45.07 -18.61 45.72
CA LYS A 2 44.25 -17.57 46.40
C LYS A 2 43.39 -16.72 45.45
N LEU A 3 43.71 -16.69 44.15
CA LEU A 3 43.00 -15.89 43.15
C LEU A 3 41.61 -16.46 42.76
N LEU A 4 41.41 -17.77 42.88
CA LEU A 4 40.11 -18.40 42.59
C LEU A 4 39.09 -18.21 43.73
N ALA A 5 39.54 -18.04 44.97
CA ALA A 5 38.65 -17.86 46.12
C ALA A 5 37.90 -16.52 46.05
N ASN A 6 38.61 -15.43 45.74
CA ASN A 6 38.02 -14.08 45.66
C ASN A 6 36.95 -13.96 44.55
N GLY A 7 37.09 -14.71 43.45
CA GLY A 7 36.11 -14.70 42.37
C GLY A 7 34.80 -15.38 42.75
N ILE A 8 34.86 -16.43 43.57
CA ILE A 8 33.68 -17.17 44.04
C ILE A 8 32.89 -16.33 45.04
N ASP A 9 33.57 -15.60 45.92
CA ASP A 9 32.93 -14.72 46.90
C ASP A 9 32.26 -13.50 46.23
N ALA A 10 32.89 -12.93 45.20
CA ALA A 10 32.30 -11.87 44.39
C ALA A 10 31.05 -12.36 43.63
N TRP A 11 31.07 -13.59 43.11
CA TRP A 11 29.92 -14.19 42.43
C TRP A 11 28.74 -14.47 43.37
N LYS A 12 29.03 -14.92 44.60
CA LYS A 12 28.00 -15.11 45.64
C LYS A 12 27.35 -13.78 46.04
N HIS A 13 28.12 -12.70 46.17
CA HIS A 13 27.58 -11.37 46.47
C HIS A 13 26.77 -10.75 45.33
N LEU A 14 27.07 -11.08 44.07
CA LEU A 14 26.22 -10.70 42.93
C LEU A 14 24.91 -11.50 42.94
N GLY A 15 24.97 -12.81 43.22
CA GLY A 15 23.79 -13.67 43.33
C GLY A 15 22.82 -13.26 44.43
N ASP A 16 23.33 -12.81 45.58
CA ASP A 16 22.50 -12.34 46.71
C ASP A 16 21.65 -11.11 46.37
N ARG A 17 22.13 -10.22 45.49
CA ARG A 17 21.33 -9.07 45.03
C ARG A 17 20.22 -9.46 44.05
N PHE A 18 20.32 -10.62 43.41
CA PHE A 18 19.27 -11.17 42.55
C PHE A 18 18.36 -12.17 43.29
N SER A 19 18.75 -12.67 44.48
CA SER A 19 17.98 -13.66 45.26
C SER A 19 17.18 -13.08 46.43
N GLY A 20 17.47 -11.84 46.87
CA GLY A 20 16.83 -11.24 48.04
C GLY A 20 15.55 -10.46 47.73
N GLU A 21 14.44 -10.87 48.36
CA GLU A 21 13.33 -10.10 49.00
C GLU A 21 12.66 -8.87 48.30
N HIS A 22 13.32 -8.22 47.34
CA HIS A 22 12.78 -7.19 46.45
C HIS A 22 12.12 -7.78 45.19
N LEU A 23 12.26 -9.08 44.96
CA LEU A 23 11.43 -9.88 44.04
C LEU A 23 10.10 -10.29 44.69
N ARG A 24 9.56 -9.49 45.61
CA ARG A 24 8.11 -9.46 45.83
C ARG A 24 7.51 -8.87 44.57
N VAL A 25 7.40 -9.68 43.53
CA VAL A 25 6.69 -9.35 42.31
C VAL A 25 5.28 -8.98 42.76
N GLN A 26 5.05 -7.67 42.86
CA GLN A 26 3.82 -7.16 43.37
C GLN A 26 2.78 -7.49 42.31
N THR A 27 1.64 -8.04 42.70
CA THR A 27 0.62 -8.49 41.72
C THR A 27 0.21 -7.35 40.79
N SER A 28 0.31 -6.09 41.27
CA SER A 28 0.16 -4.86 40.49
C SER A 28 1.14 -4.75 39.32
N ASP A 29 2.39 -5.16 39.48
CA ASP A 29 3.42 -5.07 38.44
C ASP A 29 3.17 -6.09 37.32
N ILE A 30 2.74 -7.31 37.69
CA ILE A 30 2.32 -8.33 36.72
C ILE A 30 1.10 -7.86 35.95
N VAL A 31 0.09 -7.33 36.66
CA VAL A 31 -1.13 -6.83 36.02
C VAL A 31 -0.82 -5.68 35.08
N GLY A 32 0.06 -4.75 35.46
CA GLY A 32 0.53 -3.66 34.61
C GLY A 32 1.24 -4.16 33.35
N LEU A 33 2.13 -5.15 33.50
CA LEU A 33 2.84 -5.76 32.38
C LEU A 33 1.89 -6.48 31.42
N VAL A 34 0.91 -7.22 31.95
CA VAL A 34 -0.11 -7.91 31.15
C VAL A 34 -0.99 -6.90 30.42
N LEU A 35 -1.42 -5.83 31.08
CA LEU A 35 -2.22 -4.77 30.44
C LEU A 35 -1.45 -4.10 29.30
N LEU A 36 -0.16 -3.81 29.51
CA LEU A 36 0.71 -3.24 28.49
C LEU A 36 0.85 -4.17 27.28
N ALA A 37 1.10 -5.46 27.53
CA ALA A 37 1.22 -6.47 26.48
C ALA A 37 -0.08 -6.62 25.68
N VAL A 38 -1.23 -6.64 26.35
CA VAL A 38 -2.56 -6.68 25.72
C VAL A 38 -2.81 -5.41 24.91
N GLY A 39 -2.47 -4.23 25.44
CA GLY A 39 -2.61 -2.96 24.72
C GLY A 39 -1.78 -2.91 23.45
N LEU A 40 -0.52 -3.36 23.51
CA LEU A 40 0.34 -3.48 22.33
C LEU A 40 -0.22 -4.48 21.32
N ALA A 41 -0.63 -5.67 21.77
CA ALA A 41 -1.22 -6.69 20.90
C ALA A 41 -2.50 -6.18 20.21
N ALA A 42 -3.37 -5.48 20.95
CA ALA A 42 -4.57 -4.86 20.41
C ALA A 42 -4.23 -3.74 19.39
N GLY A 43 -3.23 -2.91 19.69
CA GLY A 43 -2.73 -1.89 18.77
C GLY A 43 -2.21 -2.48 17.46
N PHE A 44 -1.37 -3.52 17.54
CA PHE A 44 -0.87 -4.24 16.37
C PHE A 44 -2.00 -4.93 15.60
N TRP A 45 -2.96 -5.55 16.30
CA TRP A 45 -4.12 -6.19 15.68
C TRP A 45 -4.99 -5.16 14.94
N LEU A 46 -5.24 -4.01 15.54
CA LEU A 46 -5.99 -2.91 14.94
C LEU A 46 -5.26 -2.36 13.72
N LEU A 47 -3.95 -2.12 13.81
CA LEU A 47 -3.14 -1.69 12.66
C LEU A 47 -3.19 -2.72 11.53
N ALA A 48 -3.07 -4.01 11.85
CA ALA A 48 -3.15 -5.08 10.88
C ALA A 48 -4.53 -5.15 10.23
N PHE A 49 -5.60 -4.99 11.01
CA PHE A 49 -6.98 -4.96 10.53
C PHE A 49 -7.22 -3.76 9.60
N LEU A 50 -6.85 -2.54 10.02
CA LEU A 50 -6.92 -1.35 9.16
C LEU A 50 -6.08 -1.51 7.90
N SER A 51 -4.89 -2.12 7.98
CA SER A 51 -4.05 -2.36 6.81
C SER A 51 -4.68 -3.36 5.84
N LYS A 52 -5.45 -4.34 6.32
CA LYS A 52 -6.21 -5.29 5.49
C LYS A 52 -7.40 -4.61 4.85
N TRP A 53 -8.15 -3.79 5.58
CA TRP A 53 -9.24 -2.97 5.04
C TRP A 53 -8.76 -2.00 3.97
N GLN A 54 -7.66 -1.28 4.23
CA GLN A 54 -7.04 -0.42 3.24
C GLN A 54 -6.51 -1.23 2.06
N ARG A 55 -6.00 -2.45 2.25
CA ARG A 55 -5.62 -3.32 1.14
C ARG A 55 -6.82 -3.83 0.35
N LEU A 56 -7.99 -4.08 0.94
CA LEU A 56 -9.19 -4.42 0.17
C LEU A 56 -9.66 -3.24 -0.69
N HIS A 57 -9.65 -2.03 -0.15
CA HIS A 57 -10.03 -0.83 -0.90
C HIS A 57 -8.95 -0.38 -1.91
N ARG A 58 -7.66 -0.51 -1.57
CA ARG A 58 -6.54 -0.23 -2.49
C ARG A 58 -6.24 -1.39 -3.43
N ALA A 59 -6.71 -2.61 -3.21
CA ALA A 59 -6.58 -3.70 -4.20
C ALA A 59 -7.33 -3.39 -5.49
N HIS A 60 -8.34 -2.51 -5.44
CA HIS A 60 -8.96 -1.94 -6.63
C HIS A 60 -8.12 -0.86 -7.34
N SER A 61 -7.08 -0.30 -6.69
CA SER A 61 -6.33 0.84 -7.23
C SER A 61 -4.80 0.68 -7.29
N ALA A 62 -4.20 -0.31 -6.62
CA ALA A 62 -2.75 -0.33 -6.36
C ALA A 62 -2.03 -1.64 -6.71
N ARG A 63 -2.69 -2.62 -7.34
CA ARG A 63 -2.03 -3.91 -7.64
C ARG A 63 -2.08 -4.45 -9.05
N ALA A 64 -2.53 -3.63 -9.99
CA ALA A 64 -2.11 -3.81 -11.37
C ALA A 64 -2.11 -2.45 -12.03
N VAL A 65 -0.95 -2.03 -12.55
CA VAL A 65 -0.91 -1.25 -13.78
C VAL A 65 -1.48 -2.18 -14.85
N THR A 66 -2.78 -2.40 -14.79
CA THR A 66 -3.52 -3.11 -15.84
C THR A 66 -3.65 -2.08 -16.95
N PRO A 67 -3.32 -2.44 -18.21
CA PRO A 67 -3.40 -1.54 -19.35
C PRO A 67 -4.76 -0.81 -19.43
N ARG A 68 -5.85 -1.50 -19.03
CA ARG A 68 -7.22 -0.93 -18.89
C ARG A 68 -7.36 0.29 -17.98
N ASN A 69 -6.54 0.43 -16.93
CA ASN A 69 -6.55 1.60 -16.05
C ASN A 69 -5.74 2.77 -16.64
N LEU A 70 -4.85 2.51 -17.59
CA LEU A 70 -4.06 3.52 -18.26
C LEU A 70 -4.96 4.38 -19.15
N PHE A 71 -5.89 3.76 -19.89
CA PHE A 71 -6.88 4.50 -20.66
C PHE A 71 -7.73 5.43 -19.79
N SER A 72 -8.24 4.96 -18.64
CA SER A 72 -9.07 5.81 -17.77
C SER A 72 -8.28 6.95 -17.13
N ALA A 73 -7.00 6.72 -16.80
CA ALA A 73 -6.10 7.76 -16.31
C ALA A 73 -5.81 8.81 -17.39
N LEU A 74 -5.54 8.40 -18.64
CA LEU A 74 -5.32 9.31 -19.77
C LEU A 74 -6.57 10.12 -20.10
N VAL A 75 -7.74 9.47 -20.20
CA VAL A 75 -9.03 10.15 -20.39
C VAL A 75 -9.26 11.23 -19.33
N ARG A 76 -8.92 10.94 -18.06
CA ARG A 76 -9.03 11.91 -16.97
C ARG A 76 -8.00 13.04 -17.09
N ALA A 77 -6.76 12.73 -17.48
CA ALA A 77 -5.71 13.74 -17.69
C ALA A 77 -6.07 14.73 -18.81
N HIS A 78 -6.72 14.25 -19.88
CA HIS A 78 -7.20 15.08 -20.98
C HIS A 78 -8.58 15.74 -20.72
N GLY A 79 -9.15 15.54 -19.52
CA GLY A 79 -10.45 16.14 -19.15
C GLY A 79 -11.62 15.67 -20.01
N LEU A 80 -11.56 14.44 -20.52
CA LEU A 80 -12.58 13.90 -21.42
C LEU A 80 -13.85 13.52 -20.66
N SER A 81 -14.99 13.93 -21.21
CA SER A 81 -16.32 13.57 -20.78
C SER A 81 -16.64 12.10 -21.04
N ARG A 82 -17.71 11.59 -20.41
CA ARG A 82 -18.17 10.20 -20.62
C ARG A 82 -18.51 9.92 -22.08
N ARG A 83 -19.02 10.91 -22.81
CA ARG A 83 -19.38 10.78 -24.23
C ARG A 83 -18.12 10.67 -25.10
N GLU A 84 -17.15 11.56 -24.90
CA GLU A 84 -15.86 11.53 -25.62
C GLU A 84 -15.10 10.23 -25.34
N ARG A 85 -15.12 9.75 -24.09
CA ARG A 85 -14.56 8.44 -23.73
C ARG A 85 -15.18 7.31 -24.55
N SER A 86 -16.50 7.31 -24.74
CA SER A 86 -17.19 6.29 -25.53
C SER A 86 -16.79 6.35 -27.00
N VAL A 87 -16.59 7.55 -27.56
CA VAL A 87 -16.09 7.73 -28.94
C VAL A 87 -14.69 7.14 -29.09
N CYS A 88 -13.76 7.45 -28.17
CA CYS A 88 -12.42 6.86 -28.20
C CYS A 88 -12.47 5.32 -28.12
N GLN A 89 -13.35 4.74 -27.29
CA GLN A 89 -13.48 3.27 -27.22
C GLN A 89 -14.00 2.66 -28.53
N GLN A 90 -14.93 3.32 -29.22
CA GLN A 90 -15.41 2.87 -30.52
C GLN A 90 -14.32 2.95 -31.58
N VAL A 91 -13.56 4.05 -31.63
CA VAL A 91 -12.44 4.21 -32.57
C VAL A 91 -11.35 3.16 -32.30
N ALA A 92 -11.04 2.87 -31.04
CA ALA A 92 -10.10 1.80 -30.70
C ALA A 92 -10.58 0.42 -31.19
N ALA A 93 -11.87 0.13 -31.07
CA ALA A 93 -12.47 -1.11 -31.56
C ALA A 93 -12.44 -1.19 -33.09
N GLU A 94 -12.71 -0.09 -33.80
CA GLU A 94 -12.62 -0.01 -35.27
C GLU A 94 -11.19 -0.23 -35.79
N LEU A 95 -10.20 0.26 -35.06
CA LEU A 95 -8.79 0.05 -35.35
C LEU A 95 -8.28 -1.34 -34.93
N GLY A 96 -9.12 -2.17 -34.32
CA GLY A 96 -8.73 -3.50 -33.84
C GLY A 96 -7.69 -3.48 -32.72
N LEU A 97 -7.63 -2.39 -31.95
CA LEU A 97 -6.65 -2.25 -30.87
C LEU A 97 -7.01 -3.16 -29.70
N THR A 98 -6.00 -3.82 -29.13
CA THR A 98 -6.20 -4.69 -27.96
C THR A 98 -6.48 -3.85 -26.72
N ASP A 99 -5.84 -2.67 -26.61
CA ASP A 99 -6.08 -1.69 -25.56
C ASP A 99 -6.45 -0.31 -26.15
N PRO A 100 -7.57 0.29 -25.73
CA PRO A 100 -7.93 1.67 -26.07
C PRO A 100 -6.86 2.71 -25.73
N ALA A 101 -5.96 2.43 -24.78
CA ALA A 101 -4.85 3.33 -24.47
C ALA A 101 -3.86 3.50 -25.62
N GLU A 102 -3.76 2.53 -26.55
CA GLU A 102 -2.86 2.60 -27.71
C GLU A 102 -3.18 3.78 -28.64
N LEU A 103 -4.41 4.30 -28.61
CA LEU A 103 -4.81 5.51 -29.35
C LEU A 103 -3.93 6.72 -29.01
N PHE A 104 -3.47 6.81 -27.77
CA PHE A 104 -2.63 7.92 -27.30
C PHE A 104 -1.15 7.73 -27.63
N VAL A 105 -0.74 6.48 -27.90
CA VAL A 105 0.65 6.14 -28.24
C VAL A 105 0.90 6.27 -29.75
N ARG A 106 -0.14 6.09 -30.57
CA ARG A 106 -0.06 6.12 -32.04
C ARG A 106 -1.02 7.17 -32.62
N PRO A 107 -0.76 8.48 -32.40
CA PRO A 107 -1.63 9.55 -32.87
C PRO A 107 -1.83 9.56 -34.38
N GLU A 108 -0.81 9.17 -35.16
CA GLU A 108 -0.85 9.14 -36.63
C GLU A 108 -1.96 8.23 -37.17
N THR A 109 -2.19 7.08 -36.53
CA THR A 109 -3.25 6.14 -36.93
C THR A 109 -4.60 6.49 -36.32
N ALA A 110 -4.62 7.06 -35.11
CA ALA A 110 -5.84 7.37 -34.38
C ALA A 110 -6.50 8.67 -34.88
N ARG A 111 -5.70 9.68 -35.22
CA ARG A 111 -6.16 11.03 -35.60
C ARG A 111 -7.12 11.06 -36.80
N PRO A 112 -6.86 10.40 -37.94
CA PRO A 112 -7.77 10.48 -39.09
C PRO A 112 -9.13 9.84 -38.80
N VAL A 113 -9.16 8.71 -38.09
CA VAL A 113 -10.40 8.00 -37.74
C VAL A 113 -11.19 8.78 -36.68
N LEU A 114 -10.51 9.33 -35.69
CA LEU A 114 -11.15 10.14 -34.66
C LEU A 114 -11.67 11.46 -35.23
N ALA A 115 -10.93 12.12 -36.12
CA ALA A 115 -11.34 13.36 -36.77
C ALA A 115 -12.56 13.17 -37.68
N ALA A 116 -12.73 11.97 -38.27
CA ALA A 116 -13.92 11.63 -39.06
C ALA A 116 -15.20 11.55 -38.21
N ARG A 117 -15.08 11.19 -36.92
CA ARG A 117 -16.22 11.12 -35.98
C ARG A 117 -16.43 12.42 -35.20
N ASP A 118 -15.35 13.01 -34.72
CA ASP A 118 -15.36 14.23 -33.92
C ASP A 118 -14.03 14.98 -34.09
N ARG A 119 -14.05 15.96 -35.01
CA ARG A 119 -12.88 16.78 -35.34
C ARG A 119 -12.38 17.60 -34.14
N ALA A 120 -13.31 18.15 -33.34
CA ALA A 120 -12.96 18.97 -32.18
C ALA A 120 -12.27 18.13 -31.09
N LEU A 121 -12.73 16.89 -30.89
CA LEU A 121 -12.10 15.93 -29.99
C LEU A 121 -10.69 15.54 -30.47
N ALA A 122 -10.52 15.29 -31.77
CA ALA A 122 -9.23 14.91 -32.35
C ALA A 122 -8.19 16.04 -32.23
N GLU A 123 -8.59 17.29 -32.42
CA GLU A 123 -7.71 18.45 -32.21
C GLU A 123 -7.31 18.59 -30.73
N ARG A 124 -8.25 18.43 -29.79
CA ARG A 124 -7.96 18.52 -28.34
C ARG A 124 -7.03 17.42 -27.81
N LEU A 125 -7.02 16.24 -28.44
CA LEU A 125 -6.23 15.09 -27.98
C LEU A 125 -4.81 15.07 -28.55
N PHE A 126 -4.60 15.64 -29.74
CA PHE A 126 -3.37 15.48 -30.52
C PHE A 126 -2.72 16.79 -30.99
N CYS A 127 -3.23 17.96 -30.61
CA CYS A 127 -2.54 19.26 -30.71
C CYS A 127 -1.98 19.69 -29.37
#